data_AF-A0A7X3UII2-F1
#
_entry.id   AF-A0A7X3UII2-F1
#
_cell.length_a   1.000
_cell.length_b   1.000
_cell.length_c   1.000
_cell.angle_alpha   90.00
_cell.angle_beta   90.00
_cell.angle_gamma   90.00
#
_symmetry.space_group_name_H-M   'P 1'
#
loop_
_entity.id
_entity.type
_entity.pdbx_description
1 polymer ?
#
loop_
_entity_poly.entity_id
_entity_poly.type
_entity_poly.pdbx_seq_one_letter_code
_entity_poly.pdbx_strand_id
1 'polypeptide(L)'
;MPTALLIVDHGSRREEANQMLYGVADILRQERPEIIVQVAHMELAEPTISQGIDACVREGASEIVVHPYMLSPGRHATEDIPRMATEAGAAYPDVHIRVTEPLGLHEKLCEVILQRAGL
;
A
#
# COMPACT_ATOMS: atom_id res chain seq x y z
N MET A 1 -4.18 -3.79 -19.87
CA MET A 1 -5.13 -3.91 -18.75
C MET A 1 -4.54 -3.13 -17.58
N PRO A 2 -5.32 -2.42 -16.77
CA PRO A 2 -4.77 -1.47 -15.80
C PRO A 2 -4.11 -2.21 -14.62
N THR A 3 -2.96 -1.68 -14.18
CA THR A 3 -2.28 -2.10 -12.95
C THR A 3 -2.77 -1.22 -11.81
N ALA A 4 -3.05 -1.82 -10.66
CA ALA A 4 -3.34 -1.12 -9.42
C ALA A 4 -2.15 -1.19 -8.46
N LEU A 5 -1.91 -0.09 -7.75
CA LEU A 5 -1.04 -0.01 -6.59
C LEU A 5 -1.92 0.10 -5.34
N LEU A 6 -1.89 -0.92 -4.48
CA LEU A 6 -2.51 -0.91 -3.16
C LEU A 6 -1.43 -0.63 -2.12
N ILE A 7 -1.39 0.59 -1.57
CA ILE A 7 -0.47 0.93 -0.49
C ILE A 7 -1.08 0.57 0.87
N VAL A 8 -0.30 -0.13 1.69
CA VAL A 8 -0.78 -0.73 2.95
C VAL A 8 0.09 -0.30 4.13
N ASP A 9 -0.48 0.38 5.11
CA ASP A 9 0.18 0.61 6.40
C ASP A 9 -0.42 -0.30 7.50
N HIS A 10 -0.01 -0.10 8.76
CA HIS A 10 -0.57 -0.85 9.89
C HIS A 10 -2.03 -0.47 10.19
N GLY A 11 -2.40 0.78 9.89
CA GLY A 11 -3.55 1.46 10.45
C GLY A 11 -3.24 2.08 11.81
N SER A 12 -4.05 3.05 12.20
CA SER A 12 -3.95 3.71 13.49
C SER A 12 -5.34 3.98 14.05
N ARG A 13 -5.46 3.95 15.38
CA ARG A 13 -6.66 4.45 16.08
C ARG A 13 -6.77 5.98 16.02
N ARG A 14 -5.70 6.67 15.62
CA ARG A 14 -5.66 8.11 15.42
C ARG A 14 -5.91 8.41 13.95
N GLU A 15 -7.03 9.05 13.67
CA GLU A 15 -7.44 9.34 12.30
C GLU A 15 -6.41 10.17 11.53
N GLU A 16 -5.73 11.11 12.19
CA GLU A 16 -4.72 11.96 11.53
C GLU A 16 -3.54 11.15 11.00
N ALA A 17 -3.22 10.02 11.63
CA ALA A 17 -2.17 9.13 11.14
C ALA A 17 -2.62 8.38 9.89
N ASN A 18 -3.89 7.96 9.82
CA ASN A 18 -4.45 7.29 8.62
C ASN A 18 -4.49 8.27 7.44
N GLN A 19 -4.86 9.54 7.69
CA GLN A 19 -4.91 10.60 6.66
C GLN A 19 -3.58 10.82 5.95
N MET A 20 -2.44 10.52 6.58
CA MET A 20 -1.13 10.60 5.91
C MET A 20 -1.00 9.62 4.75
N LEU A 21 -1.55 8.40 4.87
CA LEU A 21 -1.51 7.40 3.80
C LEU A 21 -2.37 7.84 2.61
N TYR A 22 -3.52 8.46 2.86
CA TYR A 22 -4.35 9.05 1.80
C TYR A 22 -3.61 10.18 1.08
N GLY A 23 -2.90 11.04 1.81
CA GLY A 23 -2.06 12.08 1.20
C GLY A 23 -0.96 11.51 0.29
N VAL A 24 -0.34 10.39 0.69
CA VAL A 24 0.61 9.66 -0.17
C VAL A 24 -0.07 9.12 -1.43
N ALA A 25 -1.25 8.51 -1.29
CA ALA A 25 -2.01 8.01 -2.43
C ALA A 25 -2.37 9.13 -3.42
N ASP A 26 -2.77 10.31 -2.93
CA ASP A 26 -3.11 11.44 -3.79
C ASP A 26 -1.91 11.96 -4.58
N ILE A 27 -0.73 12.02 -3.97
CA ILE A 27 0.51 12.35 -4.67
C ILE A 27 0.79 11.30 -5.75
N LEU A 28 0.68 10.00 -5.42
CA LEU A 28 0.91 8.92 -6.39
C LEU A 28 -0.08 8.96 -7.57
N ARG A 29 -1.35 9.30 -7.33
CA ARG A 29 -2.37 9.49 -8.38
C ARG A 29 -2.03 10.65 -9.30
N GLN A 30 -1.50 11.74 -8.74
CA GLN A 30 -1.08 12.91 -9.53
C GLN A 30 0.15 12.60 -10.39
N GLU A 31 1.13 11.88 -9.82
CA GLU A 31 2.36 11.50 -10.52
C GLU A 31 2.12 10.44 -11.60
N ARG A 32 1.16 9.51 -11.38
CA ARG A 32 0.86 8.38 -12.27
C ARG A 32 -0.66 8.25 -12.49
N PRO A 33 -1.29 9.16 -13.26
CA PRO A 33 -2.73 9.18 -13.46
C PRO A 33 -3.29 7.98 -14.23
N GLU A 34 -2.42 7.19 -14.87
CA GLU A 34 -2.80 6.01 -15.64
C GLU A 34 -2.92 4.71 -14.82
N ILE A 35 -2.45 4.71 -13.57
CA ILE A 35 -2.59 3.55 -12.66
C ILE A 35 -3.71 3.77 -11.65
N ILE A 36 -4.32 2.67 -11.22
CA ILE A 36 -5.24 2.69 -10.08
C ILE A 36 -4.40 2.79 -8.81
N VAL A 37 -4.77 3.68 -7.89
CA VAL A 37 -4.12 3.79 -6.58
C VAL A 37 -5.18 3.65 -5.50
N GLN A 38 -5.03 2.65 -4.65
CA GLN A 38 -5.91 2.38 -3.50
C GLN A 38 -5.08 2.35 -2.22
N VAL A 39 -5.76 2.55 -1.09
CA VAL A 39 -5.16 2.43 0.24
C VAL A 39 -5.81 1.29 1.00
N ALA A 40 -5.07 0.70 1.94
CA ALA A 40 -5.61 -0.18 2.96
C ALA A 40 -4.77 -0.12 4.23
N HIS A 41 -5.37 -0.62 5.31
CA HIS A 41 -4.78 -0.73 6.62
C HIS A 41 -4.80 -2.20 7.05
N MET A 42 -3.75 -2.62 7.74
CA MET A 42 -3.60 -4.02 8.14
C MET A 42 -4.58 -4.42 9.26
N GLU A 43 -4.73 -3.60 10.32
CA GLU A 43 -5.45 -4.05 11.51
C GLU A 43 -6.34 -2.98 12.17
N LEU A 44 -5.87 -1.73 12.24
CA LEU A 44 -6.45 -0.75 13.17
C LEU A 44 -7.43 0.26 12.56
N ALA A 45 -7.63 0.21 11.25
CA ALA A 45 -8.48 1.14 10.52
C ALA A 45 -9.09 0.48 9.28
N GLU A 46 -10.08 1.16 8.70
CA GLU A 46 -10.63 0.82 7.38
C GLU A 46 -10.15 1.83 6.34
N PRO A 47 -10.01 1.42 5.07
CA PRO A 47 -10.33 0.10 4.51
C PRO A 47 -9.29 -0.99 4.87
N THR A 48 -9.75 -2.23 5.05
CA THR A 48 -8.91 -3.42 5.20
C THR A 48 -8.22 -3.80 3.89
N ILE A 49 -7.17 -4.64 3.94
CA ILE A 49 -6.50 -5.16 2.73
C ILE A 49 -7.50 -5.84 1.76
N SER A 50 -8.46 -6.60 2.30
CA SER A 50 -9.51 -7.22 1.49
C SER A 50 -10.37 -6.18 0.76
N GLN A 51 -10.83 -5.15 1.47
CA GLN A 51 -11.62 -4.07 0.87
C GLN A 51 -10.82 -3.26 -0.16
N GLY A 52 -9.51 -3.07 0.07
CA GLY A 52 -8.61 -2.42 -0.87
C GLY A 52 -8.43 -3.23 -2.16
N ILE A 53 -8.24 -4.56 -2.06
CA ILE A 53 -8.18 -5.46 -3.22
C ILE A 53 -9.52 -5.43 -3.98
N ASP A 54 -10.64 -5.52 -3.28
CA ASP A 54 -11.98 -5.43 -3.89
C ASP A 54 -12.16 -4.12 -4.67
N ALA A 55 -11.66 -3.00 -4.13
CA ALA A 55 -11.71 -1.70 -4.80
C ALA A 55 -10.86 -1.69 -6.09
N CYS A 56 -9.63 -2.21 -6.04
CA CYS A 56 -8.78 -2.35 -7.23
C CYS A 56 -9.47 -3.16 -8.33
N VAL A 57 -10.06 -4.31 -7.99
CA VAL A 57 -10.75 -5.17 -8.95
C VAL A 57 -11.98 -4.48 -9.53
N ARG A 58 -12.75 -3.78 -8.71
CA ARG A 58 -13.94 -3.03 -9.16
C ARG A 58 -13.59 -1.92 -10.14
N GLU A 59 -12.41 -1.34 -10.01
CA GLU A 59 -11.87 -0.34 -10.95
C GLU A 59 -11.23 -0.98 -12.21
N GLY A 60 -11.26 -2.31 -12.32
CA GLY A 60 -10.88 -3.06 -13.52
C GLY A 60 -9.43 -3.53 -13.54
N ALA A 61 -8.74 -3.53 -12.40
CA ALA A 61 -7.36 -3.98 -12.30
C ALA A 61 -7.21 -5.47 -12.65
N SER A 62 -6.28 -5.78 -13.56
CA SER A 62 -5.86 -7.18 -13.84
C SER A 62 -4.58 -7.57 -13.09
N GLU A 63 -3.85 -6.57 -12.58
CA GLU A 63 -2.68 -6.73 -11.72
C GLU A 63 -2.84 -5.81 -10.51
N ILE A 64 -2.56 -6.32 -9.32
CA ILE A 64 -2.52 -5.54 -8.07
C ILE A 64 -1.14 -5.73 -7.45
N VAL A 65 -0.43 -4.61 -7.33
CA VAL A 65 0.83 -4.50 -6.60
C VAL A 65 0.50 -4.04 -5.19
N VAL A 66 0.63 -4.92 -4.21
CA VAL A 66 0.47 -4.59 -2.80
C VAL A 66 1.80 -4.11 -2.26
N HIS A 67 1.87 -2.86 -1.81
CA HIS A 67 3.09 -2.25 -1.31
C HIS A 67 2.97 -1.94 0.20
N PRO A 68 3.76 -2.62 1.06
CA PRO A 68 3.85 -2.26 2.47
C PRO A 68 4.47 -0.87 2.66
N TYR A 69 3.68 0.12 3.07
CA TYR A 69 4.12 1.46 3.44
C TYR A 69 4.74 1.44 4.85
N MET A 70 5.89 0.77 4.97
CA MET A 70 6.65 0.59 6.21
C MET A 70 8.12 0.90 5.95
N LEU A 71 8.82 1.46 6.95
CA LEU A 71 10.23 1.84 6.80
C LEU A 71 11.19 0.63 6.88
N SER A 72 10.84 -0.40 7.64
CA SER A 72 11.72 -1.53 7.92
C SER A 72 11.06 -2.86 7.61
N PRO A 73 11.83 -3.88 7.18
CA PRO A 73 11.34 -5.25 7.12
C PRO A 73 11.09 -5.74 8.55
N GLY A 74 9.84 -6.05 8.85
CA GLY A 74 9.41 -6.69 10.08
C GLY A 74 8.28 -7.66 9.76
N ARG A 75 7.89 -8.47 10.75
CA ARG A 75 6.87 -9.52 10.60
C ARG A 75 5.63 -9.05 9.82
N HIS A 76 5.14 -7.85 10.09
CA HIS A 76 3.98 -7.29 9.40
C HIS A 76 4.20 -7.12 7.89
N ALA A 77 5.33 -6.53 7.48
CA ALA A 77 5.65 -6.32 6.08
C ALA A 77 6.00 -7.62 5.33
N THR A 78 6.67 -8.57 6.01
CA THR A 78 7.25 -9.75 5.36
C THR A 78 6.41 -11.01 5.48
N GLU A 79 5.46 -11.08 6.40
CA GLU A 79 4.63 -12.27 6.65
C GLU A 79 3.14 -11.94 6.64
N ASP A 80 2.71 -10.98 7.47
CA ASP A 80 1.28 -10.74 7.68
C ASP A 80 0.60 -10.13 6.44
N ILE A 81 1.15 -9.07 5.86
CA ILE A 81 0.61 -8.45 4.63
C ILE A 81 0.61 -9.43 3.45
N PRO A 82 1.71 -10.16 3.14
CA PRO A 82 1.69 -11.21 2.12
C PRO A 82 0.61 -12.27 2.32
N ARG A 83 0.45 -12.75 3.56
CA ARG A 83 -0.59 -13.74 3.90
C ARG A 83 -1.99 -13.17 3.66
N MET A 84 -2.27 -11.98 4.18
CA MET A 84 -3.58 -11.33 4.04
C MET A 84 -3.92 -10.99 2.58
N ALA A 85 -2.94 -10.54 1.80
CA ALA A 85 -3.12 -10.29 0.37
C ALA A 85 -3.40 -11.59 -0.40
N THR A 86 -2.74 -12.69 -0.04
CA THR A 86 -2.97 -14.02 -0.63
C THR A 86 -4.39 -14.52 -0.30
N GLU A 87 -4.81 -14.40 0.96
CA GLU A 87 -6.15 -14.81 1.41
C GLU A 87 -7.26 -14.02 0.70
N ALA A 88 -7.14 -12.69 0.64
CA ALA A 88 -8.09 -11.84 -0.09
C ALA A 88 -8.06 -12.10 -1.60
N GLY A 89 -6.88 -12.34 -2.16
CA GLY A 89 -6.69 -12.64 -3.57
C GLY A 89 -7.36 -13.93 -4.06
N ALA A 90 -7.61 -14.88 -3.17
CA ALA A 90 -8.28 -16.14 -3.50
C ALA A 90 -9.69 -15.96 -4.10
N ALA A 91 -10.34 -14.81 -3.84
CA ALA A 91 -11.62 -14.45 -4.44
C ALA A 91 -11.52 -14.02 -5.92
N TYR A 92 -10.31 -13.73 -6.41
CA TYR A 92 -10.05 -13.12 -7.72
C TYR A 92 -8.99 -13.90 -8.51
N PRO A 93 -9.27 -15.14 -8.95
CA PRO A 93 -8.27 -16.01 -9.57
C PRO A 93 -7.69 -15.48 -10.89
N ASP A 94 -8.40 -14.57 -11.56
CA ASP A 94 -7.97 -13.96 -12.82
C ASP A 94 -7.13 -12.67 -12.63
N VAL A 95 -6.90 -12.25 -11.39
CA VAL A 95 -6.15 -11.02 -11.06
C VAL A 95 -4.77 -11.40 -10.53
N HIS A 96 -3.71 -10.88 -11.15
CA HIS A 96 -2.35 -11.13 -10.69
C HIS A 96 -2.04 -10.25 -9.48
N ILE A 97 -1.84 -10.86 -8.31
CA ILE A 97 -1.53 -10.13 -7.07
C ILE A 97 -0.10 -10.46 -6.65
N ARG A 98 0.70 -9.42 -6.42
CA ARG A 98 2.06 -9.57 -5.88
C ARG A 98 2.32 -8.54 -4.78
N VAL A 99 3.11 -8.93 -3.79
CA VAL A 99 3.52 -8.06 -2.69
C VAL A 99 4.98 -7.65 -2.90
N THR A 100 5.28 -6.37 -2.73
CA THR A 100 6.66 -5.86 -2.82
C THR A 100 7.35 -5.88 -1.46
N GLU A 101 8.66 -5.62 -1.46
CA GLU A 101 9.36 -5.21 -0.25
C GLU A 101 8.81 -3.87 0.28
N PRO A 102 8.93 -3.61 1.60
CA PRO A 102 8.65 -2.29 2.17
C PRO A 102 9.65 -1.24 1.66
N LEU A 103 9.48 0.03 2.07
CA LEU A 103 10.36 1.13 1.66
C LEU A 103 11.84 0.84 1.95
N GLY A 104 12.13 0.26 3.12
CA GLY A 104 13.46 -0.25 3.46
C GLY A 104 14.57 0.82 3.45
N LEU A 105 15.79 0.36 3.23
CA LEU A 105 16.95 1.24 3.06
C LEU A 105 16.96 1.80 1.64
N HIS A 106 16.77 3.12 1.51
CA HIS A 106 16.74 3.78 0.22
C HIS A 106 17.36 5.18 0.31
N GLU A 107 18.22 5.55 -0.64
CA GLU A 107 18.94 6.83 -0.64
C GLU A 107 17.97 8.03 -0.60
N LYS A 108 16.82 7.94 -1.28
CA LYS A 108 15.76 8.96 -1.22
C LYS A 108 15.15 9.16 0.18
N LEU A 109 15.09 8.12 1.02
CA LEU A 109 14.65 8.31 2.40
C LEU A 109 15.71 9.04 3.23
N CYS A 110 16.99 8.76 2.97
CA CYS A 110 18.09 9.52 3.59
C CYS A 110 18.04 11.01 3.21
N GLU A 111 17.77 11.32 1.92
CA GLU A 111 17.56 12.70 1.46
C GLU A 111 16.42 13.39 2.23
N VAL A 112 15.26 12.73 2.37
CA VAL A 112 14.13 13.25 3.13
C VAL A 112 14.48 13.45 4.61
N ILE A 113 15.23 12.52 5.22
CA ILE A 113 15.67 12.64 6.62
C ILE A 113 16.55 13.87 6.81
N LEU A 114 17.56 14.08 5.95
CA LEU A 114 18.45 15.24 6.02
C LEU A 114 17.67 16.55 5.86
N GLN A 115 16.78 16.62 4.86
CA GLN A 115 15.92 17.77 4.64
C GLN A 115 15.03 18.08 5.86
N ARG A 116 14.47 17.07 6.51
CA ARG A 116 13.63 17.22 7.71
C ARG A 116 14.44 17.59 8.96
N ALA A 117 15.70 17.16 9.03
CA ALA A 117 16.63 17.51 10.09
C ALA A 117 17.23 18.92 9.92
N GLY A 118 17.07 19.54 8.74
CA GLY A 118 17.67 20.83 8.41
C GLY A 118 19.17 20.74 8.13
N LEU A 119 19.62 19.59 7.62
CA LEU A 119 21.01 19.30 7.25
C LEU A 119 21.18 19.20 5.73
#